data_AF-A0A2P8MJZ9-F1
#
_entry.id   AF-A0A2P8MJZ9-F1
#
_cell.length_a   1.000
_cell.length_b   1.000
_cell.length_c   1.000
_cell.angle_alpha   90.00
_cell.angle_beta   90.00
_cell.angle_gamma   90.00
#
_symmetry.space_group_name_H-M   'P 1'
#
loop_
_entity.id
_entity.type
_entity.pdbx_description
1 polymer ?
#
loop_
_entity_poly.entity_id
_entity_poly.type
_entity_poly.pdbx_seq_one_letter_code
_entity_poly.pdbx_strand_id
1 'polypeptide(L)'
;MLFNRSLEDRIQKAKESKEELNRLIQEYKPFIASLLQKKTGKYLQYGYDDELSIGMIAFEEAVESYDRNKGKFLSFAKRVIILRAIDYYRKNQKFKNIVYLQGNYDSENNDINPIMFNKAMEQYKNKSINEIRRLEILEYKKELREWGIEFVNLVQASPKQEKLKKTYKNIANVIVHNQDILNKLIRVKRLPIKEIEKNIYINRKKLERGRIYIIALVIAEIGDYRLIREYIE
;
A
#
# COMPACT_ATOMS: atom_id res chain seq x y z
N MET A 1 24.42 -13.30 9.11
CA MET A 1 24.18 -11.87 8.77
C MET A 1 24.14 -11.75 7.26
N LEU A 2 22.96 -11.56 6.67
CA LEU A 2 22.79 -11.28 5.25
C LEU A 2 21.66 -10.25 5.12
N PHE A 3 22.02 -9.11 4.54
CA PHE A 3 21.23 -7.89 4.42
C PHE A 3 19.91 -8.12 3.67
N ASN A 4 18.78 -7.95 4.37
CA ASN A 4 17.51 -7.62 3.75
C ASN A 4 17.65 -6.27 3.02
N ARG A 5 16.99 -6.11 1.86
CA ARG A 5 16.62 -4.79 1.35
C ARG A 5 15.12 -4.63 1.54
N SER A 6 14.66 -4.65 2.79
CA SER A 6 13.31 -4.19 3.15
C SER A 6 13.22 -2.70 2.81
N LEU A 7 12.03 -2.19 2.47
CA LEU A 7 11.80 -0.75 2.32
C LEU A 7 12.32 0.00 3.56
N GLU A 8 12.16 -0.60 4.74
CA GLU A 8 12.66 -0.09 6.02
C GLU A 8 14.19 0.02 6.07
N ASP A 9 14.93 -0.93 5.49
CA ASP A 9 16.39 -0.88 5.40
C ASP A 9 16.84 0.22 4.44
N ARG A 10 16.10 0.41 3.34
CA ARG A 10 16.35 1.52 2.39
C ARG A 10 16.07 2.88 3.01
N ILE A 11 15.03 2.99 3.82
CA ILE A 11 14.71 4.20 4.58
C ILE A 11 15.82 4.49 5.59
N GLN A 12 16.28 3.48 6.34
CA GLN A 12 17.38 3.66 7.28
C GLN A 12 18.65 4.13 6.56
N LYS A 13 18.95 3.56 5.39
CA LYS A 13 20.07 4.02 4.55
C LYS A 13 19.85 5.44 4.00
N ALA A 14 18.63 5.79 3.62
CA ALA A 14 18.29 7.10 3.10
C ALA A 14 18.43 8.23 4.14
N LYS A 15 18.34 7.92 5.44
CA LYS A 15 18.66 8.89 6.52
C LYS A 15 20.12 9.33 6.51
N GLU A 16 21.03 8.48 6.06
CA GLU A 16 22.47 8.74 6.04
C GLU A 16 23.00 9.03 4.63
N SER A 17 22.23 8.71 3.59
CA SER A 17 22.63 8.84 2.17
C SER A 17 21.61 9.65 1.37
N LYS A 18 22.00 10.88 1.01
CA LYS A 18 21.22 11.76 0.13
C LYS A 18 20.91 11.12 -1.23
N GLU A 19 21.80 10.27 -1.74
CA GLU A 19 21.59 9.56 -3.00
C GLU A 19 20.45 8.54 -2.91
N GLU A 20 20.40 7.74 -1.83
CA GLU A 20 19.31 6.78 -1.63
C GLU A 20 18.00 7.48 -1.31
N LEU A 21 18.04 8.58 -0.54
CA LEU A 21 16.89 9.44 -0.30
C LEU A 21 16.30 9.98 -1.62
N ASN A 22 17.14 10.55 -2.48
CA ASN A 22 16.70 11.06 -3.78
C ASN A 22 16.10 9.94 -4.64
N ARG A 23 16.69 8.74 -4.64
CA ARG A 23 16.13 7.58 -5.35
C ARG A 23 14.75 7.21 -4.82
N LEU A 24 14.57 7.13 -3.51
CA LEU A 24 13.26 6.88 -2.90
C LEU A 24 12.26 7.97 -3.28
N ILE A 25 12.63 9.25 -3.21
CA ILE A 25 11.74 10.34 -3.61
C ILE A 25 11.30 10.18 -5.07
N GLN A 26 12.22 9.87 -6.00
CA GLN A 26 11.86 9.65 -7.40
C GLN A 26 10.94 8.44 -7.59
N GLU A 27 11.23 7.32 -6.93
CA GLU A 27 10.41 6.11 -6.98
C GLU A 27 8.99 6.35 -6.44
N TYR A 28 8.84 7.18 -5.41
CA TYR A 28 7.58 7.47 -4.74
C TYR A 28 6.90 8.77 -5.20
N LYS A 29 7.39 9.43 -6.26
CA LYS A 29 6.69 10.55 -6.92
C LYS A 29 5.23 10.22 -7.28
N PRO A 30 4.90 9.06 -7.87
CA PRO A 30 3.50 8.74 -8.17
C PRO A 30 2.63 8.66 -6.92
N PHE A 31 3.17 8.10 -5.83
CA PHE A 31 2.49 8.03 -4.54
C PHE A 31 2.20 9.42 -3.98
N ILE A 32 3.20 10.30 -3.90
CA ILE A 32 3.07 11.68 -3.43
C ILE A 32 2.00 12.43 -4.24
N ALA A 33 2.07 12.34 -5.58
CA ALA A 33 1.13 13.01 -6.46
C ALA A 33 -0.30 12.53 -6.23
N SER A 34 -0.50 11.22 -6.11
CA SER A 34 -1.82 10.63 -5.87
C SER A 34 -2.48 11.14 -4.58
N LEU A 35 -1.70 11.32 -3.51
CA LEU A 35 -2.21 11.79 -2.21
C LEU A 35 -2.67 13.24 -2.28
N LEU A 36 -1.89 14.07 -2.94
CA LEU A 36 -2.16 15.50 -3.06
C LEU A 36 -3.31 15.76 -4.04
N GLN A 37 -3.30 15.14 -5.21
CA GLN A 37 -4.40 15.25 -6.18
C GLN A 37 -5.75 14.80 -5.59
N LYS A 38 -5.75 13.74 -4.77
CA LYS A 38 -6.98 13.32 -4.06
C LYS A 38 -7.48 14.37 -3.07
N LYS A 39 -6.58 15.12 -2.45
CA LYS A 39 -6.93 16.15 -1.45
C LYS A 39 -7.36 17.46 -2.11
N THR A 40 -6.76 17.81 -3.24
CA THR A 40 -7.01 19.06 -3.97
C THR A 40 -8.15 18.94 -4.97
N GLY A 41 -8.46 17.72 -5.41
CA GLY A 41 -9.44 17.48 -6.47
C GLY A 41 -8.98 17.95 -7.85
N LYS A 42 -7.71 18.30 -8.01
CA LYS A 42 -7.11 18.82 -9.25
C LYS A 42 -5.94 17.94 -9.68
N TYR A 43 -5.69 17.89 -10.98
CA TYR A 43 -4.47 17.29 -11.52
C TYR A 43 -3.27 18.18 -11.16
N LEU A 44 -2.14 17.55 -10.82
CA LEU A 44 -0.90 18.23 -10.45
C LEU A 44 0.26 17.66 -11.29
N GLN A 45 1.17 18.52 -11.75
CA GLN A 45 2.31 18.24 -12.60
C GLN A 45 3.63 18.62 -11.91
N TYR A 46 4.55 17.66 -11.82
CA TYR A 46 5.88 17.91 -11.27
C TYR A 46 6.62 18.97 -12.09
N GLY A 47 7.25 19.93 -11.40
CA GLY A 47 7.94 21.06 -12.01
C GLY A 47 7.08 22.28 -12.29
N TYR A 48 5.77 22.19 -12.03
CA TYR A 48 4.81 23.30 -12.20
C TYR A 48 4.01 23.57 -10.93
N ASP A 49 3.50 22.53 -10.28
CA ASP A 49 2.67 22.68 -9.08
C ASP A 49 3.48 22.58 -7.79
N ASP A 50 3.45 23.66 -7.00
CA ASP A 50 4.15 23.78 -5.72
C ASP A 50 3.75 22.70 -4.71
N GLU A 51 2.49 22.25 -4.77
CA GLU A 51 1.96 21.15 -3.97
C GLU A 51 2.85 19.91 -4.03
N LEU A 52 3.31 19.56 -5.23
CA LEU A 52 4.10 18.35 -5.43
C LEU A 52 5.52 18.52 -4.88
N SER A 53 6.10 19.71 -4.99
CA SER A 53 7.38 20.05 -4.36
C SER A 53 7.26 19.93 -2.83
N ILE A 54 6.15 20.40 -2.26
CA ILE A 54 5.88 20.28 -0.83
C ILE A 54 5.65 18.83 -0.41
N GLY A 55 4.98 18.05 -1.25
CA GLY A 55 4.83 16.62 -1.04
C GLY A 55 6.16 15.87 -1.03
N MET A 56 7.10 16.26 -1.89
CA MET A 56 8.46 15.69 -1.92
C MET A 56 9.25 16.05 -0.66
N ILE A 57 9.20 17.31 -0.23
CA ILE A 57 9.83 17.75 1.04
C ILE A 57 9.21 17.00 2.23
N ALA A 58 7.88 16.87 2.26
CA ALA A 58 7.20 16.15 3.32
C ALA A 58 7.52 14.65 3.33
N PHE A 59 7.80 14.05 2.16
CA PHE A 59 8.26 12.67 2.06
C PHE A 59 9.69 12.52 2.60
N GLU A 60 10.58 13.46 2.31
CA GLU A 60 11.93 13.54 2.90
C GLU A 60 11.86 13.63 4.43
N GLU A 61 11.06 14.54 4.97
CA GLU A 61 10.84 14.65 6.42
C GLU A 61 10.30 13.34 7.03
N ALA A 62 9.42 12.65 6.29
CA ALA A 62 8.91 11.36 6.72
C ALA A 62 10.02 10.29 6.76
N VAL A 63 10.93 10.27 5.79
CA VAL A 63 12.11 9.37 5.80
C VAL A 63 12.97 9.65 7.02
N GLU A 64 13.28 10.91 7.30
CA GLU A 64 14.11 11.31 8.45
C GLU A 64 13.47 10.93 9.78
N SER A 65 12.18 11.21 9.92
CA SER A 65 11.43 11.05 11.17
C SER A 65 10.85 9.64 11.40
N TYR A 66 11.01 8.73 10.44
CA TYR A 66 10.42 7.40 10.52
C TYR A 66 11.01 6.56 11.65
N ASP A 67 10.15 5.88 12.40
CA ASP A 67 10.51 4.90 13.41
C ASP A 67 9.81 3.58 13.10
N ARG A 68 10.59 2.53 12.88
CA ARG A 68 10.12 1.18 12.55
C ARG A 68 9.18 0.58 13.60
N ASN A 69 9.28 1.04 14.86
CA ASN A 69 8.44 0.54 15.95
C ASN A 69 7.05 1.20 15.99
N LYS A 70 6.82 2.27 15.20
CA LYS A 70 5.59 3.07 15.22
C LYS A 70 4.63 2.75 14.04
N GLY A 71 4.89 1.67 13.32
CA GLY A 71 4.07 1.19 12.21
C GLY A 71 4.76 1.32 10.84
N LYS A 72 4.04 1.00 9.76
CA LYS A 72 4.57 0.97 8.39
C LYS A 72 4.89 2.37 7.85
N PHE A 73 5.99 2.49 7.10
CA PHE A 73 6.46 3.76 6.55
C PHE A 73 5.45 4.46 5.65
N LEU A 74 4.84 3.79 4.67
CA LEU A 74 3.93 4.45 3.73
C LEU A 74 2.70 5.02 4.40
N SER A 75 2.20 4.35 5.44
CA SER A 75 1.10 4.85 6.28
C SER A 75 1.51 6.10 7.06
N PHE A 76 2.74 6.13 7.59
CA PHE A 76 3.30 7.31 8.24
C PHE A 76 3.56 8.46 7.26
N ALA A 77 4.25 8.21 6.16
CA ALA A 77 4.59 9.18 5.12
C ALA A 77 3.33 9.82 4.52
N LYS A 78 2.28 9.03 4.26
CA LYS A 78 0.97 9.55 3.86
C LYS A 78 0.44 10.61 4.81
N ARG A 79 0.52 10.36 6.13
CA ARG A 79 0.05 11.31 7.14
C ARG A 79 0.88 12.60 7.12
N VAL A 80 2.20 12.48 7.06
CA VAL A 80 3.12 13.63 7.02
C VAL A 80 2.85 14.50 5.79
N ILE A 81 2.76 13.89 4.60
CA ILE A 81 2.48 14.59 3.34
C ILE A 81 1.14 15.33 3.38
N ILE A 82 0.09 14.69 3.89
CA ILE A 82 -1.23 15.31 3.99
C ILE A 82 -1.19 16.51 4.95
N LEU A 83 -0.53 16.38 6.11
CA LEU A 83 -0.43 17.47 7.08
C LEU A 83 0.35 18.65 6.52
N ARG A 84 1.48 18.41 5.84
CA ARG A 84 2.29 19.46 5.21
C ARG A 84 1.56 20.17 4.09
N ALA A 85 0.79 19.44 3.28
CA ALA A 85 -0.08 20.05 2.28
C ALA A 85 -1.15 20.95 2.91
N ILE A 86 -1.78 20.50 3.99
CA ILE A 86 -2.77 21.31 4.73
C ILE A 86 -2.13 22.58 5.29
N ASP A 87 -0.94 22.47 5.88
CA ASP A 87 -0.22 23.62 6.42
C ASP A 87 0.18 24.61 5.33
N TYR A 88 0.61 24.11 4.17
CA TYR A 88 0.85 24.94 2.99
C TYR A 88 -0.40 25.71 2.58
N TYR A 89 -1.54 25.03 2.45
CA TYR A 89 -2.79 25.69 2.08
C TYR A 89 -3.24 26.71 3.11
N ARG A 90 -3.09 26.44 4.41
CA ARG A 90 -3.40 27.41 5.48
C ARG A 90 -2.51 28.65 5.41
N LYS A 91 -1.20 28.48 5.14
CA LYS A 91 -0.26 29.58 5.00
C LYS A 91 -0.54 30.42 3.74
N ASN A 92 -0.94 29.76 2.64
CA ASN A 92 -1.28 30.44 1.39
C ASN A 92 -2.68 31.07 1.39
N GLN A 93 -3.63 30.56 2.19
CA GLN A 93 -4.95 31.17 2.38
C GLN A 93 -4.87 32.51 3.13
N LYS A 94 -3.85 32.74 3.98
CA LYS A 94 -3.61 34.10 4.53
C LYS A 94 -3.31 35.14 3.45
N PHE A 95 -2.93 34.72 2.24
CA PHE A 95 -2.71 35.59 1.07
C PHE A 95 -3.82 35.49 0.01
N LYS A 96 -4.79 34.59 0.16
CA LYS A 96 -5.91 34.40 -0.78
C LYS A 96 -7.17 34.04 -0.01
N ASN A 97 -7.97 35.06 0.33
CA ASN A 97 -9.38 34.91 0.66
C ASN A 97 -10.14 34.33 -0.55
N ILE A 98 -10.04 33.02 -0.81
CA ILE A 98 -10.93 32.31 -1.75
C ILE A 98 -11.18 30.90 -1.20
N VAL A 99 -12.28 30.79 -0.46
CA VAL A 99 -13.27 29.71 -0.44
C VAL A 99 -12.74 28.29 -0.71
N TYR A 100 -12.53 27.52 0.36
CA TYR A 100 -12.64 26.06 0.30
C TYR A 100 -14.06 25.68 0.70
N LEU A 101 -14.95 25.57 -0.27
CA LEU A 101 -16.30 25.03 -0.07
C LEU A 101 -16.19 23.52 0.16
N GLN A 102 -16.37 23.16 1.43
CA GLN A 102 -16.99 21.90 1.82
C GLN A 102 -18.34 21.81 1.10
N GLY A 103 -18.62 20.65 0.50
CA GLY A 103 -19.68 20.48 -0.49
C GLY A 103 -21.02 21.08 -0.08
N ASN A 104 -21.59 21.85 -1.00
CA ASN A 104 -23.02 21.89 -1.29
C ASN A 104 -23.13 22.25 -2.77
N TYR A 105 -23.84 21.41 -3.52
CA TYR A 105 -24.37 21.80 -4.82
C TYR A 105 -25.39 22.90 -4.56
N ASP A 106 -25.18 24.09 -5.10
CA ASP A 106 -26.26 24.91 -5.65
C ASP A 106 -25.71 26.07 -6.51
N SER A 107 -26.40 26.21 -7.64
CA SER A 107 -26.45 27.19 -8.73
C SER A 107 -25.38 28.27 -8.98
N GLU A 108 -25.20 28.48 -10.29
CA GLU A 108 -24.88 29.74 -10.99
C GLU A 108 -23.43 30.27 -10.94
N ASN A 109 -22.59 29.81 -11.87
CA ASN A 109 -22.15 30.62 -13.03
C ASN A 109 -21.14 29.86 -13.93
N ASN A 110 -21.50 29.77 -15.21
CA ASN A 110 -20.70 29.66 -16.45
C ASN A 110 -19.64 28.55 -16.67
N ASP A 111 -19.97 27.72 -17.67
CA ASP A 111 -19.11 27.15 -18.71
C ASP A 111 -17.98 26.19 -18.32
N ILE A 112 -18.34 25.07 -17.69
CA ILE A 112 -17.59 23.82 -17.90
C ILE A 112 -18.59 22.67 -18.00
N ASN A 113 -18.69 22.08 -19.19
CA ASN A 113 -19.59 20.96 -19.50
C ASN A 113 -19.41 19.80 -18.47
N PRO A 114 -20.31 19.63 -17.50
CA PRO A 114 -20.09 18.78 -16.31
C PRO A 114 -19.93 17.30 -16.65
N ILE A 115 -20.50 16.89 -17.79
CA ILE A 115 -20.55 15.50 -18.25
C ILE A 115 -19.18 15.03 -18.76
N MET A 116 -18.39 15.90 -19.40
CA MET A 116 -17.03 15.55 -19.84
C MET A 116 -16.02 15.53 -18.69
N PHE A 117 -16.18 16.45 -17.73
CA PHE A 117 -15.33 16.49 -16.52
C PHE A 117 -15.52 15.24 -15.65
N ASN A 118 -16.76 14.80 -15.45
CA ASN A 118 -17.05 13.59 -14.66
C ASN A 118 -16.49 12.32 -15.32
N LYS A 119 -16.57 12.19 -16.65
CA LYS A 119 -16.06 11.02 -17.38
C LYS A 119 -14.54 10.95 -17.40
N ALA A 120 -13.86 12.09 -17.47
CA ALA A 120 -12.41 12.18 -17.28
C ALA A 120 -12.03 11.84 -15.82
N MET A 121 -12.72 12.43 -14.84
CA MET A 121 -12.47 12.19 -13.40
C MET A 121 -12.65 10.71 -13.00
N GLU A 122 -13.63 10.00 -13.55
CA GLU A 122 -13.79 8.54 -13.37
C GLU A 122 -12.68 7.73 -14.04
N GLN A 123 -12.35 8.03 -15.29
CA GLN A 123 -11.25 7.35 -16.01
C GLN A 123 -9.90 7.56 -15.29
N TYR A 124 -9.68 8.72 -14.67
CA TYR A 124 -8.45 9.04 -13.94
C TYR A 124 -8.42 8.56 -12.49
N LYS A 125 -9.55 8.51 -11.77
CA LYS A 125 -9.66 7.77 -10.50
C LYS A 125 -9.30 6.30 -10.69
N ASN A 126 -9.77 5.70 -11.78
CA ASN A 126 -9.40 4.33 -12.13
C ASN A 126 -7.91 4.20 -12.45
N LYS A 127 -7.31 5.13 -13.21
CA LYS A 127 -5.86 5.12 -13.51
C LYS A 127 -4.98 5.27 -12.27
N SER A 128 -5.31 6.19 -11.35
CA SER A 128 -4.52 6.44 -10.14
C SER A 128 -4.62 5.30 -9.12
N ILE A 129 -5.80 4.71 -8.93
CA ILE A 129 -5.97 3.49 -8.12
C ILE A 129 -5.23 2.32 -8.76
N ASN A 130 -5.29 2.18 -10.08
CA ASN A 130 -4.56 1.12 -10.79
C ASN A 130 -3.04 1.24 -10.62
N GLU A 131 -2.49 2.45 -10.52
CA GLU A 131 -1.07 2.66 -10.27
C GLU A 131 -0.67 2.31 -8.83
N ILE A 132 -1.47 2.67 -7.83
CA ILE A 132 -1.24 2.25 -6.43
C ILE A 132 -1.34 0.73 -6.32
N ARG A 133 -2.34 0.12 -6.96
CA ARG A 133 -2.47 -1.34 -7.07
C ARG A 133 -1.25 -1.96 -7.72
N ARG A 134 -0.72 -1.36 -8.78
CA ARG A 134 0.49 -1.83 -9.47
C ARG A 134 1.70 -1.81 -8.53
N LEU A 135 1.87 -0.75 -7.75
CA LEU A 135 2.95 -0.62 -6.77
C LEU A 135 2.83 -1.66 -5.65
N GLU A 136 1.64 -1.82 -5.05
CA GLU A 136 1.41 -2.87 -4.04
C GLU A 136 1.67 -4.27 -4.62
N ILE A 137 1.21 -4.56 -5.84
CA ILE A 137 1.46 -5.84 -6.52
C ILE A 137 2.96 -6.06 -6.73
N LEU A 138 3.73 -5.03 -7.09
CA LEU A 138 5.17 -5.15 -7.28
C LEU A 138 5.89 -5.45 -5.96
N GLU A 139 5.52 -4.76 -4.88
CA GLU A 139 6.08 -4.98 -3.55
C GLU A 139 5.74 -6.38 -3.02
N TYR A 140 4.48 -6.78 -3.15
CA TYR A 140 4.02 -8.11 -2.78
C TYR A 140 4.68 -9.22 -3.61
N LYS A 141 4.89 -9.00 -4.92
CA LYS A 141 5.66 -9.92 -5.77
C LYS A 141 7.10 -10.08 -5.27
N LYS A 142 7.73 -8.99 -4.85
CA LYS A 142 9.08 -9.03 -4.30
C LYS A 142 9.10 -9.80 -2.98
N GLU A 143 8.15 -9.56 -2.09
CA GLU A 143 8.06 -10.29 -0.83
C GLU A 143 7.78 -11.77 -1.06
N LEU A 144 6.83 -12.14 -1.90
CA LEU A 144 6.57 -13.55 -2.26
C LEU A 144 7.84 -14.27 -2.75
N ARG A 145 8.69 -13.60 -3.54
CA ARG A 145 9.97 -14.17 -4.00
C ARG A 145 10.95 -14.41 -2.86
N GLU A 146 10.99 -13.55 -1.84
CA GLU A 146 11.79 -13.80 -0.63
C GLU A 146 11.33 -15.05 0.11
N TRP A 147 10.07 -15.45 -0.06
CA TRP A 147 9.50 -16.70 0.43
C TRP A 147 9.65 -17.89 -0.55
N GLY A 148 10.33 -17.70 -1.68
CA GLY A 148 10.49 -18.72 -2.72
C GLY A 148 9.21 -18.98 -3.52
N ILE A 149 8.26 -18.04 -3.50
CA ILE A 149 6.97 -18.13 -4.21
C ILE A 149 7.02 -17.19 -5.42
N GLU A 150 7.02 -17.76 -6.62
CA GLU A 150 6.77 -16.98 -7.82
C GLU A 150 5.28 -16.63 -7.92
N PHE A 151 4.97 -15.41 -8.35
CA PHE A 151 3.59 -14.92 -8.45
C PHE A 151 2.72 -15.78 -9.37
N VAL A 152 3.29 -16.35 -10.44
CA VAL A 152 2.59 -17.27 -11.34
C VAL A 152 2.13 -18.53 -10.60
N ASN A 153 2.95 -19.04 -9.67
CA ASN A 153 2.61 -20.22 -8.87
C ASN A 153 1.48 -19.91 -7.89
N LEU A 154 1.42 -18.68 -7.35
CA LEU A 154 0.29 -18.22 -6.53
C LEU A 154 -1.01 -18.17 -7.35
N VAL A 155 -0.97 -17.63 -8.56
CA VAL A 155 -2.16 -17.57 -9.44
C VAL A 155 -2.67 -18.97 -9.75
N GLN A 156 -1.78 -19.92 -10.03
CA GLN A 156 -2.15 -21.32 -10.29
C GLN A 156 -2.67 -22.05 -9.04
N ALA A 157 -2.11 -21.76 -7.87
CA ALA A 157 -2.51 -22.36 -6.60
C ALA A 157 -3.78 -21.72 -5.99
N SER A 158 -4.24 -20.60 -6.54
CA SER A 158 -5.43 -19.89 -6.06
C SER A 158 -6.70 -20.74 -6.25
N PRO A 159 -7.47 -21.01 -5.19
CA PRO A 159 -8.69 -21.80 -5.30
C PRO A 159 -9.78 -21.03 -6.07
N LYS A 160 -10.42 -21.72 -7.01
CA LYS A 160 -11.54 -21.15 -7.80
C LYS A 160 -12.85 -21.07 -7.01
N GLN A 161 -13.04 -21.96 -6.05
CA GLN A 161 -14.27 -22.06 -5.27
C GLN A 161 -14.24 -21.11 -4.06
N GLU A 162 -15.25 -20.26 -3.95
CA GLU A 162 -15.42 -19.31 -2.84
C GLU A 162 -15.37 -19.95 -1.45
N LYS A 163 -16.03 -21.10 -1.28
CA LYS A 163 -16.00 -21.84 -0.01
C LYS A 163 -14.57 -22.24 0.40
N LEU A 164 -13.73 -22.59 -0.56
CA LEU A 164 -12.35 -22.99 -0.32
C LEU A 164 -11.45 -21.78 -0.04
N LYS A 165 -11.66 -20.65 -0.75
CA LYS A 165 -11.01 -19.36 -0.43
C LYS A 165 -11.26 -18.94 1.02
N LYS A 166 -12.52 -18.93 1.46
CA LYS A 166 -12.91 -18.60 2.84
C LYS A 166 -12.23 -19.52 3.87
N THR A 167 -12.17 -20.81 3.57
CA THR A 167 -11.49 -21.79 4.43
C THR A 167 -9.99 -21.44 4.57
N TYR A 168 -9.30 -21.12 3.48
CA TYR A 168 -7.88 -20.76 3.53
C TYR A 168 -7.64 -19.40 4.20
N LYS A 169 -8.53 -18.42 4.01
CA LYS A 169 -8.51 -17.15 4.74
C LYS A 169 -8.61 -17.36 6.25
N ASN A 170 -9.53 -18.21 6.70
CA ASN A 170 -9.66 -18.54 8.11
C ASN A 170 -8.38 -19.20 8.66
N ILE A 171 -7.76 -20.10 7.91
CA ILE A 171 -6.49 -20.73 8.30
C ILE A 171 -5.37 -19.68 8.41
N ALA A 172 -5.26 -18.77 7.43
CA ALA A 172 -4.28 -17.69 7.47
C ALA A 172 -4.48 -16.80 8.70
N ASN A 173 -5.72 -16.43 9.02
CA ASN A 173 -6.05 -15.67 10.23
C ASN A 173 -5.61 -16.40 11.50
N VAL A 174 -5.91 -17.70 11.62
CA VAL A 174 -5.47 -18.50 12.79
C VAL A 174 -3.95 -18.52 12.92
N ILE A 175 -3.24 -18.65 11.80
CA ILE A 175 -1.76 -18.60 11.79
C ILE A 175 -1.29 -17.23 12.31
N VAL A 176 -1.82 -16.13 11.80
CA VAL A 176 -1.40 -14.77 12.17
C VAL A 176 -1.65 -14.48 13.67
N HIS A 177 -2.74 -15.02 14.23
CA HIS A 177 -3.08 -14.82 15.65
C HIS A 177 -2.36 -15.81 16.60
N ASN A 178 -1.75 -16.88 16.08
CA ASN A 178 -0.99 -17.85 16.88
C ASN A 178 0.52 -17.65 16.67
N GLN A 179 1.17 -16.97 17.62
CA GLN A 179 2.58 -16.60 17.50
C GLN A 179 3.52 -17.80 17.32
N ASP A 180 3.24 -18.95 17.92
CA ASP A 180 4.09 -20.14 17.80
C ASP A 180 4.09 -20.68 16.36
N ILE A 181 2.90 -20.78 15.76
CA ILE A 181 2.72 -21.24 14.38
C ILE A 181 3.32 -20.23 13.41
N LEU A 182 3.06 -18.94 13.65
CA LEU A 182 3.58 -17.86 12.82
C LEU A 182 5.11 -17.80 12.84
N ASN A 183 5.72 -17.82 14.02
CA ASN A 183 7.18 -17.79 14.17
C ASN A 183 7.83 -19.00 13.49
N LYS A 184 7.21 -20.18 13.60
CA LYS A 184 7.67 -21.38 12.91
C LYS A 184 7.59 -21.21 11.38
N LEU A 185 6.45 -20.71 10.87
CA LEU A 185 6.25 -20.44 9.45
C LEU A 185 7.29 -19.44 8.91
N ILE A 186 7.55 -18.34 9.63
CA ILE A 186 8.56 -17.33 9.26
C ILE A 186 9.96 -17.94 9.23
N ARG A 187 10.31 -18.74 10.25
CA ARG A 187 11.65 -19.35 10.35
C ARG A 187 11.92 -20.36 9.24
N VAL A 188 10.94 -21.22 8.93
CA VAL A 188 11.13 -22.33 7.98
C VAL A 188 10.68 -22.01 6.56
N LYS A 189 9.98 -20.88 6.35
CA LYS A 189 9.35 -20.45 5.09
C LYS A 189 8.51 -21.55 4.43
N ARG A 190 7.90 -22.40 5.26
CA ARG A 190 7.05 -23.54 4.85
C ARG A 190 5.85 -23.61 5.78
N LEU A 191 4.71 -24.02 5.22
CA LEU A 191 3.47 -24.14 5.98
C LEU A 191 3.61 -25.25 7.06
N PRO A 192 3.46 -24.93 8.36
CA PRO A 192 3.58 -25.88 9.46
C PRO A 192 2.31 -26.75 9.58
N ILE A 193 2.16 -27.70 8.67
CA ILE A 193 0.95 -28.50 8.47
C ILE A 193 0.55 -29.28 9.73
N LYS A 194 1.51 -29.91 10.40
CA LYS A 194 1.26 -30.71 11.62
C LYS A 194 0.68 -29.86 12.76
N GLU A 195 1.10 -28.61 12.85
CA GLU A 195 0.67 -27.67 13.88
C GLU A 195 -0.71 -27.09 13.54
N ILE A 196 -0.98 -26.84 12.26
CA ILE A 196 -2.29 -26.35 11.80
C ILE A 196 -3.36 -27.44 11.98
N GLU A 197 -3.05 -28.70 11.66
CA GLU A 197 -3.99 -29.83 11.83
C GLU A 197 -4.47 -30.02 13.27
N LYS A 198 -3.64 -29.67 14.26
CA LYS A 198 -4.02 -29.74 15.69
C LYS A 198 -5.04 -28.67 16.09
N ASN A 199 -5.08 -27.55 15.37
CA ASN A 199 -5.91 -26.39 15.71
C ASN A 199 -7.14 -26.27 14.79
N ILE A 200 -7.12 -26.91 13.62
CA ILE A 200 -8.16 -26.77 12.60
C ILE A 200 -8.47 -28.15 11.99
N TYR A 201 -9.74 -28.53 11.99
CA TYR A 201 -10.21 -29.75 11.34
C TYR A 201 -10.25 -29.60 9.81
N ILE A 202 -9.11 -29.86 9.16
CA ILE A 202 -8.99 -29.89 7.70
C ILE A 202 -8.15 -31.08 7.24
N ASN A 203 -8.53 -31.66 6.09
CA ASN A 203 -7.79 -32.77 5.49
C ASN A 203 -6.40 -32.32 5.04
N ARG A 204 -5.35 -33.06 5.43
CA ARG A 204 -3.95 -32.83 5.05
C ARG A 204 -3.75 -32.56 3.57
N LYS A 205 -4.36 -33.36 2.69
CA LYS A 205 -4.22 -33.21 1.23
C LYS A 205 -4.78 -31.88 0.74
N LYS A 206 -5.82 -31.34 1.39
CA LYS A 206 -6.35 -30.00 1.06
C LYS A 206 -5.37 -28.92 1.50
N LEU A 207 -4.81 -29.05 2.70
CA LEU A 207 -3.84 -28.08 3.23
C LEU A 207 -2.55 -28.02 2.38
N GLU A 208 -2.02 -29.18 1.99
CA GLU A 208 -0.86 -29.30 1.08
C GLU A 208 -1.11 -28.65 -0.28
N ARG A 209 -2.31 -28.87 -0.87
CA ARG A 209 -2.69 -28.24 -2.15
C ARG A 209 -2.81 -26.72 -2.03
N GLY A 210 -3.29 -26.22 -0.90
CA GLY A 210 -3.47 -24.78 -0.64
C GLY A 210 -2.23 -24.06 -0.11
N ARG A 211 -1.11 -24.74 0.14
CA ARG A 211 0.01 -24.19 0.92
C ARG A 211 0.59 -22.87 0.41
N ILE A 212 0.75 -22.74 -0.91
CA ILE A 212 1.26 -21.51 -1.54
C ILE A 212 0.29 -20.35 -1.29
N TYR A 213 -1.00 -20.61 -1.50
CA TYR A 213 -2.04 -19.60 -1.32
C TYR A 213 -2.18 -19.19 0.15
N ILE A 214 -2.13 -20.14 1.09
CA ILE A 214 -2.21 -19.84 2.53
C ILE A 214 -1.01 -19.02 3.00
N ILE A 215 0.21 -19.38 2.58
CA ILE A 215 1.41 -18.58 2.92
C ILE A 215 1.28 -17.16 2.35
N ALA A 216 0.82 -17.04 1.11
CA ALA A 216 0.59 -15.75 0.47
C ALA A 216 -0.43 -14.90 1.26
N LEU A 217 -1.54 -15.48 1.71
CA LEU A 217 -2.51 -14.80 2.59
C LEU A 217 -1.88 -14.30 3.89
N VAL A 218 -1.06 -15.13 4.55
CA VAL A 218 -0.36 -14.74 5.78
C VAL A 218 0.58 -13.57 5.53
N ILE A 219 1.33 -13.58 4.41
CA ILE A 219 2.19 -12.47 4.00
C ILE A 219 1.35 -11.20 3.75
N ALA A 220 0.24 -11.32 3.03
CA ALA A 220 -0.65 -10.21 2.73
C ALA A 220 -1.17 -9.53 4.02
N GLU A 221 -1.50 -10.33 5.04
CA GLU A 221 -2.03 -9.85 6.31
C GLU A 221 -0.97 -9.15 7.18
N ILE A 222 0.27 -9.66 7.21
CA ILE A 222 1.39 -9.08 7.98
C ILE A 222 1.99 -7.85 7.29
N GLY A 223 1.98 -7.83 5.96
CA GLY A 223 2.56 -6.77 5.14
C GLY A 223 1.73 -5.48 5.07
N ASP A 224 0.49 -5.49 5.58
CA ASP A 224 -0.48 -4.39 5.47
C ASP A 224 -0.85 -4.01 4.01
N TYR A 225 -0.90 -5.00 3.11
CA TYR A 225 -1.26 -4.81 1.70
C TYR A 225 -2.77 -4.68 1.52
N ARG A 226 -3.30 -3.48 1.80
CA ARG A 226 -4.74 -3.23 1.86
C ARG A 226 -5.46 -3.45 0.52
N LEU A 227 -4.90 -3.03 -0.61
CA LEU A 227 -5.56 -3.19 -1.90
C LEU A 227 -5.46 -4.64 -2.41
N ILE A 228 -4.39 -5.36 -2.05
CA ILE A 228 -4.28 -6.79 -2.36
C ILE A 228 -5.30 -7.60 -1.56
N ARG A 229 -5.54 -7.25 -0.29
CA ARG A 229 -6.60 -7.89 0.51
C ARG A 229 -7.98 -7.75 -0.12
N GLU A 230 -8.30 -6.60 -0.73
CA GLU A 230 -9.57 -6.39 -1.47
C GLU A 230 -9.74 -7.27 -2.72
N TYR A 231 -8.65 -7.74 -3.35
CA TYR A 231 -8.72 -8.68 -4.49
C TYR A 231 -8.79 -10.15 -4.09
N ILE A 232 -8.42 -10.43 -2.85
CA ILE A 232 -8.40 -11.77 -2.26
C ILE A 232 -9.72 -12.09 -1.56
N GLU A 233 -10.46 -11.04 -1.14
CA GLU A 233 -11.86 -11.11 -0.71
C GLU A 233 -12.81 -11.59 -1.81
#